data_AF-A0A7S0R585-F1
#
_entry.id   AF-A0A7S0R585-F1
#
_cell.length_a   1.000
_cell.length_b   1.000
_cell.length_c   1.000
_cell.angle_alpha   90.00
_cell.angle_beta   90.00
_cell.angle_gamma   90.00
#
_symmetry.space_group_name_H-M   'P 1'
#
loop_
_entity.id
_entity.type
_entity.pdbx_description
1 polymer ?
#
loop_
_entity_poly.entity_id
_entity_poly.type
_entity_poly.pdbx_seq_one_letter_code
_entity_poly.pdbx_strand_id
1 'polypeptide(L)'
;GPGATDPMREIILLAACSANEVLPQNPELPADVFTACLTTPIKVSLRWFCSRSLLRHDGITKELIDRIPGRQTDRKTPLGELNWIFTAITDTIAWNVLPRALFQKLFRSDLLVASLFRNFLLAERIMAAANCTPVSYPRLPPTHQHPMWQAWDMAAEQCLMQLPTLLSDTAAEFQPSPFFAEQLTA
;
A
#
# COMPACT_ATOMS: atom_id res chain seq x y z
N GLY A 1 12.70 -42.69 3.49
CA GLY A 1 11.28 -42.50 3.82
C GLY A 1 10.74 -41.34 3.00
N PRO A 2 9.44 -41.31 2.68
CA PRO A 2 8.86 -40.18 1.97
C PRO A 2 8.89 -38.93 2.87
N GLY A 3 9.29 -37.78 2.32
CA GLY A 3 8.98 -36.46 2.87
C GLY A 3 9.82 -35.96 4.04
N ALA A 4 11.11 -35.70 3.84
CA ALA A 4 11.73 -34.62 4.60
C ALA A 4 11.17 -33.31 4.02
N THR A 5 10.30 -32.62 4.75
CA THR A 5 9.90 -31.25 4.43
C THR A 5 11.15 -30.39 4.46
N ASP A 6 11.49 -29.77 3.33
CA ASP A 6 12.58 -28.80 3.27
C ASP A 6 12.30 -27.69 4.30
N PRO A 7 13.07 -27.56 5.39
CA PRO A 7 12.80 -26.59 6.45
C PRO A 7 12.85 -25.16 5.91
N MET A 8 13.55 -24.92 4.79
CA MET A 8 13.58 -23.63 4.12
C MET A 8 12.20 -23.25 3.55
N ARG A 9 11.33 -24.21 3.24
CA ARG A 9 9.98 -23.92 2.72
C ARG A 9 9.09 -23.18 3.70
N GLU A 10 9.37 -23.20 5.01
CA GLU A 10 8.54 -22.50 6.00
C GLU A 10 9.08 -21.10 6.33
N ILE A 11 10.28 -20.77 5.88
CA ILE A 11 10.93 -19.49 6.16
C ILE A 11 10.33 -18.40 5.27
N ILE A 12 10.04 -17.25 5.87
CA ILE A 12 9.62 -16.02 5.20
C ILE A 12 10.64 -14.93 5.52
N LEU A 13 11.15 -14.26 4.49
CA LEU A 13 12.09 -13.15 4.61
C LEU A 13 11.55 -11.94 3.85
N LEU A 14 11.69 -10.76 4.42
CA LEU A 14 11.39 -9.48 3.78
C LEU A 14 12.60 -8.57 4.03
N ALA A 15 13.25 -8.11 2.96
CA ALA A 15 14.45 -7.28 3.00
C ALA A 15 14.23 -5.99 2.19
N ALA A 16 14.80 -4.89 2.69
CA ALA A 16 14.55 -3.56 2.17
C ALA A 16 15.22 -3.31 0.80
N CYS A 17 16.38 -3.90 0.54
CA CYS A 17 17.15 -3.66 -0.67
C CYS A 17 17.90 -4.90 -1.13
N SER A 18 18.34 -4.90 -2.39
CA SER A 18 19.26 -5.90 -2.92
C SER A 18 20.65 -5.74 -2.30
N ALA A 19 21.48 -6.78 -2.41
CA ALA A 19 22.80 -6.86 -1.77
C ALA A 19 23.76 -5.70 -2.13
N ASN A 20 23.57 -5.09 -3.31
CA ASN A 20 24.42 -4.02 -3.83
C ASN A 20 23.73 -2.65 -3.86
N GLU A 21 22.55 -2.52 -3.24
CA GLU A 21 21.78 -1.27 -3.20
C GLU A 21 21.89 -0.60 -1.84
N VAL A 22 21.66 0.72 -1.82
CA VAL A 22 21.59 1.51 -0.60
C VAL A 22 20.17 2.03 -0.43
N LEU A 23 19.73 2.17 0.82
CA LEU A 23 18.41 2.73 1.11
C LEU A 23 18.25 4.14 0.51
N PRO A 24 17.02 4.51 0.08
CA PRO A 24 16.74 5.85 -0.42
C PRO A 24 17.11 6.93 0.59
N GLN A 25 17.85 7.95 0.14
CA GLN A 25 18.21 9.13 0.94
C GLN A 25 17.32 10.35 0.64
N ASN A 26 16.18 10.14 -0.02
CA ASN A 26 15.27 11.21 -0.40
C ASN A 26 14.61 11.84 0.85
N PRO A 27 14.77 13.15 1.11
CA PRO A 27 14.21 13.81 2.29
C PRO A 27 12.67 13.85 2.31
N GLU A 28 12.01 13.60 1.18
CA GLU A 28 10.55 13.50 1.10
C GLU A 28 10.01 12.18 1.66
N LEU A 29 10.86 11.16 1.76
CA LEU A 29 10.51 9.85 2.30
C LEU A 29 10.96 9.71 3.76
N PRO A 30 10.31 8.82 4.56
CA PRO A 30 10.81 8.48 5.89
C PRO A 30 12.24 7.90 5.82
N ALA A 31 13.06 8.11 6.85
CA ALA A 31 14.40 7.52 6.91
C ALA A 31 14.37 5.98 6.84
N ASP A 32 13.33 5.36 7.40
CA ASP A 32 13.06 3.93 7.27
C ASP A 32 11.82 3.71 6.40
N VAL A 33 11.97 3.91 5.09
CA VAL A 33 10.90 3.75 4.09
C VAL A 33 10.30 2.34 4.13
N PHE A 34 11.16 1.33 4.27
CA PHE A 34 10.74 -0.07 4.19
C PHE A 34 9.84 -0.45 5.36
N THR A 35 10.30 -0.21 6.60
CA THR A 35 9.47 -0.48 7.77
C THR A 35 8.20 0.36 7.74
N ALA A 36 8.30 1.64 7.38
CA ALA A 36 7.13 2.51 7.32
C ALA A 36 6.08 2.04 6.30
N CYS A 37 6.49 1.50 5.14
CA CYS A 37 5.59 0.85 4.20
C CYS A 37 4.90 -0.37 4.82
N LEU A 38 5.65 -1.21 5.55
CA LEU A 38 5.13 -2.43 6.17
C LEU A 38 4.19 -2.18 7.35
N THR A 39 4.38 -1.11 8.11
CA THR A 39 3.63 -0.86 9.36
C THR A 39 2.63 0.29 9.25
N THR A 40 2.82 1.22 8.32
CA THR A 40 1.96 2.41 8.13
C THR A 40 1.66 2.68 6.65
N PRO A 41 1.15 1.67 5.90
CA PRO A 41 1.07 1.72 4.44
C PRO A 41 0.27 2.92 3.91
N ILE A 42 -0.90 3.20 4.49
CA ILE A 42 -1.76 4.30 4.03
C ILE A 42 -1.05 5.65 4.17
N LYS A 43 -0.45 5.91 5.34
CA LYS A 43 0.26 7.18 5.60
C LYS A 43 1.43 7.38 4.66
N VAL A 44 2.26 6.34 4.46
CA VAL A 44 3.42 6.43 3.57
C VAL A 44 3.00 6.57 2.12
N SER A 45 1.99 5.80 1.69
CA SER A 45 1.43 5.85 0.34
C SER A 45 0.92 7.23 -0.03
N LEU A 46 0.10 7.86 0.84
CA LEU A 46 -0.45 9.19 0.59
C LEU A 46 0.64 10.28 0.58
N ARG A 47 1.59 10.23 1.52
CA ARG A 47 2.73 11.17 1.54
C ARG A 47 3.56 11.06 0.27
N TRP A 48 3.87 9.84 -0.16
CA TRP A 48 4.60 9.59 -1.39
C TRP A 48 3.83 10.06 -2.62
N PHE A 49 2.52 9.77 -2.68
CA PHE A 49 1.63 10.23 -3.75
C PHE A 49 1.63 11.76 -3.85
N CYS A 50 1.36 12.48 -2.75
CA CYS A 50 1.37 13.95 -2.72
C CYS A 50 2.71 14.56 -3.14
N SER A 51 3.84 13.93 -2.78
CA SER A 51 5.16 14.43 -3.17
C SER A 51 5.41 14.38 -4.69
N ARG A 52 4.63 13.55 -5.41
CA ARG A 52 4.76 13.29 -6.84
C ARG A 52 3.60 13.81 -7.70
N SER A 53 2.48 14.18 -7.08
CA SER A 53 1.28 14.64 -7.78
C SER A 53 1.16 16.16 -7.81
N LEU A 54 0.25 16.67 -8.64
CA LEU A 54 -0.04 18.11 -8.72
C LEU A 54 -0.69 18.65 -7.43
N LEU A 55 -1.27 17.77 -6.59
CA LEU A 55 -1.90 18.13 -5.32
C LEU A 55 -0.94 18.84 -4.34
N ARG A 56 0.38 18.71 -4.54
CA ARG A 56 1.36 19.50 -3.79
C ARG A 56 1.08 21.00 -3.88
N HIS A 57 0.50 21.46 -5.00
CA HIS A 57 0.17 22.86 -5.23
C HIS A 57 -1.23 23.26 -4.73
N ASP A 58 -2.08 22.28 -4.41
CA ASP A 58 -3.47 22.49 -3.98
C ASP A 58 -3.62 22.60 -2.45
N GLY A 59 -2.52 22.86 -1.76
CA GLY A 59 -2.51 23.04 -0.30
C GLY A 59 -2.60 21.75 0.51
N ILE A 60 -2.47 20.57 -0.11
CA ILE A 60 -2.44 19.28 0.60
C ILE A 60 -1.06 19.07 1.23
N THR A 61 -0.95 19.35 2.53
CA THR A 61 0.31 19.21 3.29
C THR A 61 0.43 17.85 3.98
N LYS A 62 1.66 17.52 4.44
CA LYS A 62 1.92 16.30 5.22
C LYS A 62 1.12 16.27 6.52
N GLU A 63 0.85 17.44 7.10
CA GLU A 63 0.08 17.61 8.33
C GLU A 63 -1.41 17.31 8.11
N LEU A 64 -1.97 17.61 6.93
CA LEU A 64 -3.34 17.24 6.58
C LEU A 64 -3.49 15.72 6.47
N ILE A 65 -2.52 15.03 5.87
CA ILE A 65 -2.50 13.56 5.80
C ILE A 65 -2.46 12.94 7.20
N ASP A 66 -1.76 13.56 8.14
CA ASP A 66 -1.68 13.07 9.53
C ASP A 66 -3.00 13.27 10.30
N ARG A 67 -3.91 14.09 9.78
CA ARG A 67 -5.20 14.43 10.38
C ARG A 67 -6.39 13.79 9.68
N ILE A 68 -6.18 12.83 8.78
CA ILE A 68 -7.28 12.13 8.11
C ILE A 68 -8.23 11.55 9.17
N PRO A 69 -9.52 11.91 9.14
CA PRO A 69 -10.45 11.50 10.16
C PRO A 69 -10.80 10.01 10.03
N GLY A 70 -11.10 9.40 11.18
CA GLY A 70 -11.62 8.04 11.24
C GLY A 70 -10.67 7.00 11.82
N ARG A 71 -11.05 5.73 11.62
CA ARG A 71 -10.30 4.56 12.09
C ARG A 71 -10.19 3.56 10.95
N GLN A 72 -9.07 2.86 10.86
CA GLN A 72 -8.82 1.86 9.80
C GLN A 72 -9.86 0.73 9.75
N THR A 73 -10.53 0.45 10.86
CA THR A 73 -11.58 -0.57 10.97
C THR A 73 -12.96 -0.07 10.54
N ASP A 74 -13.17 1.25 10.46
CA ASP A 74 -14.46 1.85 10.13
C ASP A 74 -14.49 2.32 8.67
N ARG A 75 -15.02 1.46 7.81
CA ARG A 75 -15.12 1.67 6.35
C ARG A 75 -15.95 2.89 5.95
N LYS A 76 -16.74 3.48 6.86
CA LYS A 76 -17.52 4.70 6.59
C LYS A 76 -16.69 5.97 6.75
N THR A 77 -15.51 5.87 7.36
CA THR A 77 -14.62 7.01 7.58
C THR A 77 -13.57 7.08 6.47
N PRO A 78 -13.04 8.27 6.14
CA PRO A 78 -12.03 8.42 5.09
C PRO A 78 -10.83 7.49 5.27
N LEU A 79 -10.29 7.39 6.50
CA LEU A 79 -9.16 6.49 6.79
C LEU A 79 -9.52 5.01 6.61
N GLY A 80 -10.71 4.60 7.04
CA GLY A 80 -11.12 3.20 6.91
C GLY A 80 -11.50 2.82 5.49
N GLU A 81 -12.08 3.73 4.71
CA GLU A 81 -12.33 3.52 3.28
C GLU A 81 -11.00 3.36 2.51
N LEU A 82 -10.03 4.27 2.70
CA LEU A 82 -8.70 4.16 2.11
C LEU A 82 -8.02 2.83 2.47
N ASN A 83 -8.08 2.43 3.74
CA ASN A 83 -7.51 1.14 4.17
C ASN A 83 -8.20 -0.05 3.49
N TRP A 84 -9.52 0.03 3.30
CA TRP A 84 -10.29 -1.02 2.64
C TRP A 84 -9.98 -1.12 1.14
N ILE A 85 -9.93 0.01 0.44
CA ILE A 85 -9.56 0.08 -0.98
C ILE A 85 -8.12 -0.41 -1.16
N PHE A 86 -7.17 0.04 -0.33
CA PHE A 86 -5.78 -0.42 -0.38
C PHE A 86 -5.67 -1.93 -0.23
N THR A 87 -6.39 -2.50 0.74
CA THR A 87 -6.43 -3.96 0.96
C THR A 87 -6.99 -4.68 -0.25
N ALA A 88 -8.09 -4.18 -0.84
CA ALA A 88 -8.70 -4.78 -2.02
C ALA A 88 -7.75 -4.74 -3.24
N ILE A 89 -7.10 -3.60 -3.47
CA ILE A 89 -6.15 -3.42 -4.58
C ILE A 89 -4.94 -4.34 -4.43
N THR A 90 -4.32 -4.37 -3.26
CA THR A 90 -3.13 -5.21 -3.03
C THR A 90 -3.45 -6.71 -3.08
N ASP A 91 -4.61 -7.14 -2.58
CA ASP A 91 -5.09 -8.52 -2.76
C ASP A 91 -5.33 -8.85 -4.24
N THR A 92 -5.92 -7.94 -5.01
CA THR A 92 -6.16 -8.12 -6.45
C THR A 92 -4.86 -8.21 -7.23
N ILE A 93 -3.89 -7.34 -6.95
CA ILE A 93 -2.55 -7.41 -7.58
C ILE A 93 -1.90 -8.76 -7.28
N ALA A 94 -1.88 -9.17 -6.01
CA ALA A 94 -1.30 -10.44 -5.61
C ALA A 94 -1.99 -11.63 -6.26
N TRP A 95 -3.32 -11.62 -6.36
CA TRP A 95 -4.09 -12.69 -6.99
C TRP A 95 -3.79 -12.83 -8.47
N ASN A 96 -3.62 -11.72 -9.19
CA ASN A 96 -3.36 -11.73 -10.63
C ASN A 96 -1.91 -12.08 -10.98
N VAL A 97 -0.96 -11.71 -10.12
CA VAL A 97 0.48 -11.87 -10.40
C VAL A 97 1.04 -13.20 -9.86
N LEU A 98 0.55 -13.68 -8.73
CA LEU A 98 1.15 -14.83 -8.05
C LEU A 98 0.56 -16.17 -8.49
N PRO A 99 1.38 -17.24 -8.57
CA PRO A 99 0.85 -18.60 -8.68
C PRO A 99 -0.11 -18.92 -7.53
N ARG A 100 -1.20 -19.62 -7.82
CA ARG A 100 -2.29 -19.91 -6.85
C ARG A 100 -1.77 -20.47 -5.52
N ALA A 101 -0.83 -21.42 -5.55
CA ALA A 101 -0.27 -22.01 -4.34
C ALA A 101 0.50 -20.99 -3.48
N LEU A 102 1.24 -20.07 -4.12
CA LEU A 102 1.99 -19.04 -3.43
C LEU A 102 1.07 -17.97 -2.85
N PHE A 103 0.04 -17.55 -3.61
CA PHE A 103 -0.99 -16.64 -3.10
C PHE A 103 -1.68 -17.21 -1.86
N GLN A 104 -2.10 -18.47 -1.90
CA GLN A 104 -2.76 -19.10 -0.75
C GLN A 104 -1.84 -19.11 0.48
N LYS A 105 -0.57 -19.46 0.29
CA LYS A 105 0.42 -19.47 1.38
C LYS A 105 0.66 -18.09 1.99
N LEU A 106 0.83 -17.06 1.16
CA LEU A 106 1.27 -15.74 1.64
C LEU A 106 0.13 -14.80 2.01
N PHE A 107 -1.03 -14.89 1.34
CA PHE A 107 -2.15 -13.95 1.48
C PHE A 107 -3.40 -14.54 2.17
N ARG A 108 -3.43 -15.87 2.41
CA ARG A 108 -4.59 -16.55 3.00
C ARG A 108 -4.28 -17.42 4.23
N SER A 109 -3.03 -17.82 4.46
CA SER A 109 -2.71 -18.71 5.60
C SER A 109 -2.65 -18.01 6.96
N ASP A 110 -2.00 -16.85 7.04
CA ASP A 110 -1.83 -16.10 8.30
C ASP A 110 -2.16 -14.61 8.07
N LEU A 111 -2.88 -14.00 9.03
CA LEU A 111 -3.36 -12.63 8.90
C LEU A 111 -2.23 -11.60 8.91
N LEU A 112 -1.20 -11.81 9.74
CA LEU A 112 -0.06 -10.91 9.84
C LEU A 112 0.83 -11.05 8.60
N VAL A 113 1.15 -12.27 8.18
CA VAL A 113 1.91 -12.52 6.95
C VAL A 113 1.20 -11.91 5.76
N ALA A 114 -0.11 -12.12 5.63
CA ALA A 114 -0.89 -11.54 4.55
C ALA A 114 -0.87 -10.01 4.59
N SER A 115 -0.96 -9.40 5.77
CA SER A 115 -0.85 -7.95 5.91
C SER A 115 0.55 -7.44 5.51
N LEU A 116 1.61 -8.10 5.97
CA LEU A 116 2.99 -7.75 5.61
C LEU A 116 3.22 -7.86 4.11
N PHE A 117 2.73 -8.90 3.45
CA PHE A 117 2.90 -9.07 2.01
C PHE A 117 2.08 -8.09 1.17
N ARG A 118 0.86 -7.72 1.58
CA ARG A 118 0.11 -6.61 0.96
C ARG A 118 0.91 -5.31 1.04
N ASN A 119 1.44 -5.02 2.21
CA ASN A 119 2.21 -3.81 2.48
C ASN A 119 3.58 -3.85 1.79
N PHE A 120 4.14 -5.04 1.58
CA PHE A 120 5.36 -5.24 0.81
C PHE A 120 5.18 -4.86 -0.66
N LEU A 121 3.99 -5.07 -1.26
CA LEU A 121 3.73 -4.61 -2.64
C LEU A 121 3.81 -3.08 -2.75
N LEU A 122 3.36 -2.37 -1.71
CA LEU A 122 3.55 -0.91 -1.63
C LEU A 122 5.03 -0.56 -1.47
N ALA A 123 5.77 -1.27 -0.62
CA ALA A 123 7.20 -1.07 -0.45
C ALA A 123 7.94 -1.25 -1.79
N GLU A 124 7.62 -2.32 -2.52
CA GLU A 124 8.14 -2.58 -3.86
C GLU A 124 7.88 -1.39 -4.79
N ARG A 125 6.65 -0.89 -4.82
CA ARG A 125 6.28 0.26 -5.66
C ARG A 125 7.02 1.55 -5.31
N ILE A 126 7.07 1.91 -4.03
CA ILE A 126 7.68 3.16 -3.56
C ILE A 126 9.20 3.11 -3.71
N MET A 127 9.81 2.01 -3.32
CA MET A 127 11.26 1.86 -3.31
C MET A 127 11.82 1.70 -4.73
N ALA A 128 11.08 1.03 -5.64
CA ALA A 128 11.46 0.96 -7.05
C ALA A 128 11.54 2.36 -7.69
N ALA A 129 10.66 3.29 -7.32
CA ALA A 129 10.73 4.68 -7.78
C ALA A 129 11.94 5.45 -7.22
N ALA A 130 12.61 4.92 -6.19
CA ALA A 130 13.82 5.46 -5.61
C ALA A 130 15.06 4.60 -5.93
N ASN A 131 15.01 3.79 -6.99
CA ASN A 131 16.09 2.89 -7.43
C ASN A 131 16.55 1.91 -6.35
N CYS A 132 15.61 1.41 -5.55
CA CYS A 132 15.86 0.41 -4.52
C CYS A 132 14.87 -0.75 -4.69
N THR A 133 15.36 -1.98 -4.58
CA THR A 133 14.61 -3.20 -4.90
C THR A 133 14.41 -4.03 -3.63
N PRO A 134 13.23 -3.94 -2.98
CA PRO A 134 12.89 -4.83 -1.89
C PRO A 134 12.90 -6.28 -2.33
N VAL A 135 13.36 -7.17 -1.47
CA VAL A 135 13.49 -8.61 -1.75
C VAL A 135 12.67 -9.41 -0.76
N SER A 136 11.94 -10.40 -1.25
CA SER A 136 11.22 -11.36 -0.40
C SER A 136 11.69 -12.80 -0.64
N TYR A 137 11.53 -13.62 0.38
CA TYR A 137 11.54 -15.08 0.26
C TYR A 137 10.22 -15.62 0.84
N PRO A 138 9.42 -16.38 0.06
CA PRO A 138 9.58 -16.66 -1.36
C PRO A 138 9.59 -15.40 -2.24
N ARG A 139 10.29 -15.46 -3.38
CA ARG A 139 10.41 -14.33 -4.29
C ARG A 139 9.09 -14.08 -5.04
N LEU A 140 8.61 -12.84 -5.00
CA LEU A 140 7.46 -12.39 -5.79
C LEU A 140 7.92 -11.94 -7.19
N PRO A 141 7.11 -12.13 -8.24
CA PRO A 141 7.28 -11.41 -9.50
C PRO A 141 7.05 -9.89 -9.31
N PRO A 142 7.55 -9.03 -10.21
CA PRO A 142 7.37 -7.59 -10.09
C PRO A 142 5.90 -7.17 -10.11
N THR A 143 5.49 -6.33 -9.15
CA THR A 143 4.11 -5.82 -9.02
C THR A 143 3.99 -4.31 -9.12
N HIS A 144 5.11 -3.58 -9.05
CA HIS A 144 5.14 -2.12 -8.96
C HIS A 144 4.51 -1.36 -10.15
N GLN A 145 4.38 -1.99 -11.32
CA GLN A 145 3.78 -1.44 -12.55
C GLN A 145 2.36 -1.95 -12.83
N HIS A 146 1.76 -2.73 -11.92
CA HIS A 146 0.41 -3.28 -12.15
C HIS A 146 -0.65 -2.18 -12.32
N PRO A 147 -1.56 -2.25 -13.31
CA PRO A 147 -2.54 -1.19 -13.60
C PRO A 147 -3.45 -0.81 -12.42
N MET A 148 -3.77 -1.76 -11.53
CA MET A 148 -4.55 -1.49 -10.31
C MET A 148 -3.93 -0.43 -9.39
N TRP A 149 -2.64 -0.14 -9.51
CA TRP A 149 -2.04 0.99 -8.80
C TRP A 149 -2.56 2.35 -9.27
N GLN A 150 -3.03 2.47 -10.52
CA GLN A 150 -3.68 3.67 -11.03
C GLN A 150 -5.03 3.89 -10.34
N ALA A 151 -5.80 2.81 -10.12
CA ALA A 151 -7.05 2.89 -9.36
C ALA A 151 -6.80 3.31 -7.90
N TRP A 152 -5.69 2.88 -7.30
CA TRP A 152 -5.27 3.37 -5.98
C TRP A 152 -4.97 4.87 -6.01
N ASP A 153 -4.20 5.33 -6.99
CA ASP A 153 -3.83 6.74 -7.12
C ASP A 153 -5.07 7.64 -7.28
N MET A 154 -6.05 7.22 -8.08
CA MET A 154 -7.32 7.92 -8.24
C MET A 154 -8.13 7.98 -6.94
N ALA A 155 -8.27 6.87 -6.23
CA ALA A 155 -8.98 6.84 -4.94
C ALA A 155 -8.28 7.70 -3.87
N ALA A 156 -6.95 7.66 -3.85
CA ALA A 156 -6.14 8.50 -2.96
C ALA A 156 -6.35 9.99 -3.27
N GLU A 157 -6.31 10.40 -4.54
CA GLU A 157 -6.56 11.77 -4.97
C GLU A 157 -7.95 12.27 -4.56
N GLN A 158 -9.00 11.50 -4.86
CA GLN A 158 -10.38 11.83 -4.50
C GLN A 158 -10.56 12.01 -3.00
N CYS A 159 -9.92 11.17 -2.18
CA CYS A 159 -9.98 11.29 -0.73
C CYS A 159 -9.24 12.57 -0.26
N LEU A 160 -8.03 12.80 -0.77
CA LEU A 160 -7.19 13.93 -0.36
C LEU A 160 -7.84 15.28 -0.70
N MET A 161 -8.51 15.41 -1.85
CA MET A 161 -9.21 16.64 -2.23
C MET A 161 -10.38 17.01 -1.31
N GLN A 162 -10.97 16.02 -0.61
CA GLN A 162 -12.04 16.27 0.35
C GLN A 162 -11.52 16.73 1.72
N LEU A 163 -10.25 16.42 2.06
CA LEU A 163 -9.71 16.65 3.40
C LEU A 163 -9.74 18.11 3.87
N PRO A 164 -9.40 19.13 3.05
CA PRO A 164 -9.45 20.52 3.50
C PRO A 164 -10.84 20.90 4.02
N THR A 165 -11.89 20.57 3.25
CA THR A 165 -13.28 20.85 3.60
C THR A 165 -13.72 20.08 4.85
N LEU A 166 -13.42 18.77 4.91
CA LEU A 166 -13.78 17.92 6.06
C LEU A 166 -13.12 18.36 7.37
N LEU A 167 -11.95 19.00 7.30
CA LEU A 167 -11.22 19.47 8.48
C LEU A 167 -11.59 20.90 8.87
N SER A 168 -12.10 21.71 7.94
CA SER A 168 -12.55 23.08 8.22
C SER A 168 -14.01 23.17 8.65
N ASP A 169 -14.87 22.30 8.13
CA ASP A 169 -16.31 22.34 8.35
C ASP A 169 -16.79 21.05 9.03
N THR A 170 -17.29 21.19 10.26
CA THR A 170 -17.83 20.08 11.05
C THR A 170 -19.14 19.51 10.50
N ALA A 171 -19.83 20.24 9.62
CA ALA A 171 -21.06 19.78 8.96
C ALA A 171 -20.78 19.08 7.61
N ALA A 172 -19.54 19.14 7.11
CA ALA A 172 -19.18 18.50 5.85
C ALA A 172 -19.25 16.97 5.97
N GLU A 173 -20.01 16.34 5.08
CA GLU A 173 -20.12 14.89 5.00
C GLU A 173 -19.11 14.31 4.00
N PHE A 174 -18.43 13.25 4.42
CA PHE A 174 -17.51 12.52 3.55
C PHE A 174 -18.27 11.83 2.41
N GLN A 175 -17.81 12.05 1.17
CA GLN A 175 -18.34 11.38 -0.01
C GLN A 175 -17.51 10.12 -0.30
N PRO A 176 -18.10 8.91 -0.21
CA PRO A 176 -17.41 7.65 -0.47
C PRO A 176 -16.87 7.56 -1.90
N SER A 177 -15.72 6.91 -2.06
CA SER A 177 -15.15 6.66 -3.39
C SER A 177 -16.04 5.73 -4.24
N PRO A 178 -16.20 6.01 -5.55
CA PRO A 178 -16.92 5.12 -6.46
C PRO A 178 -16.14 3.82 -6.78
N PHE A 179 -14.91 3.65 -6.27
CA PHE A 179 -14.00 2.54 -6.58
C PHE A 179 -14.71 1.18 -6.64
N PHE A 180 -15.44 0.78 -5.59
CA PHE A 180 -16.08 -0.53 -5.56
C PHE A 180 -17.22 -0.66 -6.58
N ALA A 181 -17.96 0.42 -6.86
CA ALA A 181 -19.00 0.41 -7.87
C ALA A 181 -18.39 0.24 -9.27
N GLU A 182 -17.31 0.96 -9.57
CA GLU A 182 -16.59 0.87 -10.84
C GLU A 182 -15.98 -0.52 -11.07
N GLN A 183 -15.41 -1.14 -10.02
CA GLN A 183 -14.85 -2.49 -10.11
C GLN A 183 -15.90 -3.59 -10.28
N LEU A 184 -17.16 -3.35 -9.94
CA LEU A 184 -18.26 -4.30 -10.18
C LEU A 184 -18.82 -4.22 -11.60
N THR A 185 -18.60 -3.09 -12.28
CA THR A 185 -19.05 -2.86 -13.66
C THR A 185 -18.03 -3.23 -14.73
N ALA A 186 -16.76 -3.40 -14.33
CA ALA A 186 -15.64 -3.77 -15.20
C ALA A 186 -15.55 -5.31 -15.35
#